data_AF-A0A382SUH8-F1
#
_entry.id   AF-A0A382SUH8-F1
#
_cell.length_a   1.000
_cell.length_b   1.000
_cell.length_c   1.000
_cell.angle_alpha   90.00
_cell.angle_beta   90.00
_cell.angle_gamma   90.00
#
_symmetry.space_group_name_H-M   'P 1'
#
loop_
_entity.id
_entity.type
_entity.pdbx_description
1 polymer ?
#
loop_
_entity_poly.entity_id
_entity_poly.type
_entity_poly.pdbx_seq_one_letter_code
_entity_poly.pdbx_strand_id
1 'polypeptide(L)'
;MTTKRSLDGMKKFHVALYFIIISAHPLFATNSSDRLMNPAVVEAFFDGIINTHMKSNNSPSGTIALVHNDQIIFQKGYGYQNIEEKILTVAEKTLFRPGSVSKLFTWTAVMQLKEQGKLDLDTDVNNYLKSFKIRDSFPGKPVTLRHILTHTPGFEDGGLGYLIITDINRALPLKEAMKKYQPERINPPGVQTAYSNYGTAL
;
A
#
# COMPACT_ATOMS: atom_id res chain seq x y z
N MET A 1 34.85 56.25 -64.59
CA MET A 1 34.18 55.12 -63.91
C MET A 1 35.16 54.55 -62.90
N THR A 2 35.42 55.21 -61.77
CA THR A 2 34.69 55.13 -60.49
C THR A 2 34.74 53.74 -59.85
N THR A 3 35.68 53.54 -58.92
CA THR A 3 35.40 52.86 -57.64
C THR A 3 36.49 53.23 -56.62
N LYS A 4 36.07 53.99 -55.60
CA LYS A 4 36.85 54.39 -54.43
C LYS A 4 37.20 53.16 -53.59
N ARG A 5 38.48 52.99 -53.24
CA ARG A 5 38.89 52.17 -52.08
C ARG A 5 38.63 52.98 -50.81
N SER A 6 37.77 52.44 -49.94
CA SER A 6 37.53 52.95 -48.60
C SER A 6 38.60 52.40 -47.65
N LEU A 7 39.37 53.30 -47.05
CA LEU A 7 40.12 53.10 -45.82
C LEU A 7 39.32 53.83 -44.75
N ASP A 8 38.62 53.10 -43.89
CA ASP A 8 38.01 53.72 -42.72
C ASP A 8 37.84 52.70 -41.58
N GLY A 9 38.34 53.07 -40.41
CA GLY A 9 37.81 52.58 -39.13
C GLY A 9 38.58 51.51 -38.36
N MET A 10 39.78 51.82 -37.87
CA MET A 10 40.24 51.21 -36.60
C MET A 10 39.26 51.61 -35.49
N LYS A 11 38.49 50.66 -34.94
CA LYS A 11 37.70 50.84 -33.72
C LYS A 11 37.99 49.75 -32.70
N LYS A 12 38.83 50.15 -31.73
CA LYS A 12 38.87 49.80 -30.30
C LYS A 12 38.41 48.39 -29.90
N PHE A 13 39.38 47.55 -29.47
CA PHE A 13 39.11 46.39 -28.63
C PHE A 13 38.47 46.84 -27.31
N HIS A 14 37.20 46.48 -27.11
CA HIS A 14 36.58 46.54 -25.79
C HIS A 14 36.82 45.20 -25.09
N VAL A 15 37.70 45.22 -24.10
CA VAL A 15 37.76 44.16 -23.08
C VAL A 15 36.47 44.31 -22.26
N ALA A 16 35.49 43.45 -22.52
CA ALA A 16 34.31 43.35 -21.68
C ALA A 16 34.72 42.70 -20.36
N LEU A 17 34.79 43.50 -19.30
CA LEU A 17 34.94 42.99 -17.93
C LEU A 17 33.67 42.21 -17.57
N TYR A 18 33.80 40.90 -17.38
CA TYR A 18 32.76 40.06 -16.82
C TYR A 18 32.52 40.44 -15.35
N PHE A 19 31.41 41.10 -15.06
CA PHE A 19 30.85 41.05 -13.72
C PHE A 19 29.99 39.79 -13.62
N ILE A 20 30.59 38.70 -13.16
CA ILE A 20 29.80 37.60 -12.58
C ILE A 20 29.23 38.18 -11.29
N ILE A 21 28.00 38.66 -11.33
CA ILE A 21 27.21 38.89 -10.13
C ILE A 21 26.91 37.48 -9.60
N ILE A 22 27.79 36.98 -8.73
CA ILE A 22 27.43 35.90 -7.82
C ILE A 22 26.45 36.56 -6.85
N SER A 23 25.18 36.57 -7.22
CA SER A 23 24.14 36.80 -6.23
C SER A 23 24.24 35.63 -5.28
N ALA A 24 24.91 35.84 -4.14
CA ALA A 24 24.82 34.98 -2.99
C ALA A 24 23.36 35.04 -2.54
N HIS A 25 22.51 34.22 -3.18
CA HIS A 25 21.25 33.88 -2.58
C HIS A 25 21.61 33.21 -1.27
N PRO A 26 21.14 33.72 -0.11
CA PRO A 26 21.24 32.92 1.09
C PRO A 26 20.70 31.54 0.74
N LEU A 27 21.52 30.51 0.93
CA LEU A 27 21.01 29.15 1.01
C LEU A 27 20.07 29.17 2.21
N PHE A 28 18.82 29.57 1.99
CA PHE A 28 17.75 29.20 2.88
C PHE A 28 17.79 27.68 2.84
N ALA A 29 18.33 27.09 3.90
CA ALA A 29 17.99 25.74 4.27
C ALA A 29 16.47 25.75 4.37
N THR A 30 15.80 25.40 3.27
CA THR A 30 14.37 25.17 3.27
C THR A 30 14.16 24.12 4.32
N ASN A 31 13.48 24.49 5.40
CA ASN A 31 13.19 23.55 6.48
C ASN A 31 12.51 22.33 5.85
N SER A 32 12.78 21.14 6.39
CA SER A 32 12.18 19.90 5.87
C SER A 32 10.65 19.99 5.84
N SER A 33 10.05 20.76 6.74
CA SER A 33 8.63 21.12 6.75
C SER A 33 8.20 21.87 5.48
N ASP A 34 8.98 22.85 5.03
CA ASP A 34 8.64 23.69 3.86
C ASP A 34 8.72 22.90 2.56
N ARG A 35 9.62 21.91 2.50
CA ARG A 35 9.69 20.97 1.37
C ARG A 35 8.53 19.98 1.35
N LEU A 36 8.16 19.44 2.52
CA LEU A 36 7.05 18.50 2.65
C LEU A 36 5.71 19.16 2.28
N MET A 37 5.54 20.44 2.60
CA MET A 37 4.33 21.20 2.28
C MET A 37 4.31 21.77 0.86
N ASN A 38 5.36 21.57 0.06
CA ASN A 38 5.41 22.03 -1.33
C ASN A 38 4.97 20.91 -2.28
N PRO A 39 3.78 20.99 -2.91
CA PRO A 39 3.26 19.91 -3.73
C PRO A 39 4.16 19.59 -4.93
N ALA A 40 4.82 20.58 -5.53
CA ALA A 40 5.70 20.35 -6.68
C ALA A 40 6.97 19.57 -6.30
N VAL A 41 7.51 19.82 -5.09
CA VAL A 41 8.67 19.06 -4.58
C VAL A 41 8.28 17.62 -4.27
N VAL A 42 7.13 17.44 -3.60
CA VAL A 42 6.59 16.12 -3.26
C VAL A 42 6.24 15.32 -4.53
N GLU A 43 5.62 15.96 -5.51
CA GLU A 43 5.29 15.35 -6.80
C GLU A 43 6.56 14.93 -7.55
N ALA A 44 7.55 15.81 -7.68
CA ALA A 44 8.80 15.48 -8.36
C ALA A 44 9.53 14.30 -7.68
N PHE A 45 9.49 14.23 -6.35
CA PHE A 45 10.05 13.11 -5.58
C PHE A 45 9.34 11.79 -5.91
N PHE A 46 8.01 11.76 -5.80
CA PHE A 46 7.24 10.53 -6.09
C PHE A 46 7.29 10.16 -7.56
N ASP A 47 7.25 11.11 -8.49
CA ASP A 47 7.37 10.84 -9.92
C ASP A 47 8.70 10.19 -10.27
N GLY A 48 9.80 10.60 -9.64
CA GLY A 48 11.12 9.99 -9.85
C GLY A 48 11.18 8.53 -9.38
N ILE A 49 10.51 8.21 -8.27
CA ILE A 49 10.56 6.87 -7.66
C ILE A 49 9.50 5.94 -8.27
N ILE A 50 8.24 6.37 -8.31
CA ILE A 50 7.09 5.54 -8.67
C ILE A 50 7.14 5.17 -10.14
N ASN A 51 7.41 6.11 -11.04
CA ASN A 51 7.50 5.79 -12.47
C ASN A 51 8.59 4.75 -12.75
N THR A 52 9.74 4.88 -12.08
CA THR A 52 10.86 3.93 -12.21
C THR A 52 10.48 2.57 -11.65
N HIS A 53 9.91 2.53 -10.45
CA HIS A 53 9.52 1.29 -9.77
C HIS A 53 8.39 0.55 -10.50
N MET A 54 7.39 1.27 -11.02
CA MET A 54 6.31 0.67 -11.80
C MET A 54 6.83 0.07 -13.10
N LYS A 55 7.72 0.79 -13.81
CA LYS A 55 8.36 0.28 -15.03
C LYS A 55 9.20 -0.97 -14.74
N SER A 56 10.00 -0.98 -13.66
CA SER A 56 10.86 -2.13 -13.34
C SER A 56 10.09 -3.39 -12.91
N ASN A 57 8.87 -3.22 -12.37
CA ASN A 57 8.05 -4.32 -11.87
C ASN A 57 6.88 -4.68 -12.80
N ASN A 58 6.82 -4.11 -14.01
CA ASN A 58 5.69 -4.26 -14.93
C ASN A 58 4.34 -3.96 -14.25
N SER A 59 4.31 -3.00 -13.34
CA SER A 59 3.07 -2.60 -12.67
C SER A 59 2.30 -1.61 -13.56
N PRO A 60 1.07 -1.96 -13.98
CA PRO A 60 0.31 -1.13 -14.92
C PRO A 60 -0.35 0.08 -14.26
N SER A 61 -0.58 0.03 -12.94
CA SER A 61 -1.38 1.00 -12.21
C SER A 61 -0.91 1.11 -10.76
N GLY A 62 -0.97 2.32 -10.20
CA GLY A 62 -0.74 2.58 -8.79
C GLY A 62 -1.28 3.94 -8.37
N THR A 63 -1.56 4.09 -7.08
CA THR A 63 -1.92 5.38 -6.49
C THR A 63 -1.07 5.61 -5.26
N ILE A 64 -0.74 6.87 -5.01
CA ILE A 64 -0.05 7.31 -3.79
C ILE A 64 -0.89 8.41 -3.16
N ALA A 65 -1.02 8.37 -1.85
CA ALA A 65 -1.51 9.46 -1.03
C ALA A 65 -0.54 9.69 0.14
N LEU A 66 -0.22 10.95 0.42
CA LEU A 66 0.59 11.38 1.55
C LEU A 66 -0.30 12.19 2.49
N VAL A 67 -0.39 11.74 3.73
CA VAL A 67 -1.19 12.38 4.78
C VAL A 67 -0.26 12.97 5.84
N HIS A 68 -0.50 14.22 6.23
CA HIS A 68 0.21 14.91 7.29
C HIS A 68 -0.76 15.78 8.08
N ASN A 69 -0.73 15.69 9.41
CA ASN A 69 -1.66 16.41 10.32
C ASN A 69 -3.13 16.28 9.88
N ASP A 70 -3.57 15.05 9.65
CA ASP A 70 -4.93 14.69 9.22
C ASP A 70 -5.38 15.28 7.87
N GLN A 71 -4.44 15.82 7.08
CA GLN A 71 -4.69 16.37 5.75
C GLN A 71 -3.94 15.58 4.68
N ILE A 72 -4.61 15.31 3.56
CA ILE A 72 -3.95 14.81 2.35
C ILE A 72 -3.19 15.98 1.74
N ILE A 73 -1.86 15.92 1.79
CA ILE A 73 -0.98 16.96 1.25
C ILE A 73 -0.51 16.66 -0.18
N PHE A 74 -0.65 15.39 -0.62
CA PHE A 74 -0.40 14.96 -1.98
C PHE A 74 -1.18 13.68 -2.27
N GLN A 75 -1.77 13.58 -3.46
CA GLN A 75 -2.26 12.31 -3.99
C GLN A 75 -2.14 12.29 -5.51
N LYS A 76 -1.78 11.15 -6.09
CA LYS A 76 -1.61 11.00 -7.54
C LYS A 76 -1.81 9.57 -7.99
N GLY A 77 -2.46 9.41 -9.14
CA GLY A 77 -2.58 8.16 -9.86
C GLY A 77 -1.50 8.03 -10.93
N TYR A 78 -0.99 6.82 -11.08
CA TYR A 78 0.08 6.47 -12.01
C TYR A 78 -0.37 5.32 -12.91
N GLY A 79 -0.04 5.41 -14.20
CA GLY A 79 -0.36 4.39 -15.18
C GLY A 79 -1.85 4.33 -15.56
N TYR A 80 -2.29 3.13 -15.92
CA TYR A 80 -3.62 2.86 -16.48
C TYR A 80 -4.34 1.79 -15.66
N GLN A 81 -5.54 2.11 -15.15
CA GLN A 81 -6.41 1.11 -14.53
C GLN A 81 -6.97 0.11 -15.55
N ASN A 82 -7.03 0.52 -16.82
CA ASN A 82 -7.27 -0.35 -17.97
C ASN A 82 -6.32 0.04 -19.11
N ILE A 83 -5.37 -0.84 -19.45
CA ILE A 83 -4.37 -0.60 -20.50
C ILE A 83 -5.02 -0.59 -21.89
N GLU A 84 -5.93 -1.52 -22.16
CA GLU A 84 -6.55 -1.69 -23.48
C GLU A 84 -7.45 -0.50 -23.83
N GLU A 85 -8.28 -0.09 -22.87
CA GLU A 85 -9.17 1.07 -23.00
C GLU A 85 -8.44 2.40 -22.75
N LYS A 86 -7.15 2.36 -22.40
CA LYS A 86 -6.32 3.52 -22.05
C LYS A 86 -6.93 4.40 -20.96
N ILE A 87 -7.61 3.79 -19.98
CA ILE A 87 -8.20 4.51 -18.87
C ILE A 87 -7.12 4.74 -17.81
N LEU A 88 -6.81 6.02 -17.58
CA LEU A 88 -5.83 6.44 -16.59
C LEU A 88 -6.27 6.09 -15.17
N THR A 89 -5.29 5.79 -14.33
CA THR A 89 -5.47 5.65 -12.89
C THR A 89 -5.68 7.02 -12.26
N VAL A 90 -6.75 7.16 -11.47
CA VAL A 90 -7.10 8.39 -10.77
C VAL A 90 -7.14 8.09 -9.28
N ALA A 91 -6.32 8.79 -8.48
CA ALA A 91 -6.09 8.48 -7.06
C ALA A 91 -7.38 8.35 -6.25
N GLU A 92 -8.35 9.21 -6.54
CA GLU A 92 -9.60 9.34 -5.78
C GLU A 92 -10.70 8.38 -6.24
N LYS A 93 -10.52 7.72 -7.39
CA LYS A 93 -11.61 7.00 -8.08
C LYS A 93 -11.26 5.55 -8.41
N THR A 94 -10.01 5.26 -8.71
CA THR A 94 -9.61 3.91 -9.10
C THR A 94 -9.69 2.97 -7.90
N LEU A 95 -10.51 1.93 -8.02
CA LEU A 95 -10.63 0.89 -7.01
C LEU A 95 -9.59 -0.20 -7.26
N PHE A 96 -8.92 -0.61 -6.19
CA PHE A 96 -8.00 -1.74 -6.19
C PHE A 96 -8.59 -2.86 -5.34
N ARG A 97 -8.27 -4.12 -5.69
CA ARG A 97 -8.53 -5.25 -4.79
C ARG A 97 -7.53 -5.15 -3.63
N PRO A 98 -7.97 -4.88 -2.39
CA PRO A 98 -7.07 -4.55 -1.28
C PRO A 98 -6.22 -5.73 -0.79
N GLY A 99 -6.58 -6.95 -1.15
CA GLY A 99 -5.89 -8.16 -0.70
C GLY A 99 -5.77 -8.20 0.82
N SER A 100 -4.54 -8.36 1.33
CA SER A 100 -4.31 -8.47 2.76
C SER A 100 -4.48 -7.17 3.55
N VAL A 101 -4.60 -6.02 2.89
CA VAL A 101 -4.98 -4.75 3.56
C VAL A 101 -6.37 -4.88 4.22
N SER A 102 -7.24 -5.74 3.68
CA SER A 102 -8.56 -6.03 4.27
C SER A 102 -8.50 -6.51 5.74
N LYS A 103 -7.43 -7.18 6.15
CA LYS A 103 -7.32 -7.74 7.51
C LYS A 103 -7.39 -6.66 8.58
N LEU A 104 -6.80 -5.50 8.31
CA LEU A 104 -6.83 -4.36 9.24
C LEU A 104 -8.27 -3.90 9.52
N PHE A 105 -9.13 -3.90 8.51
CA PHE A 105 -10.55 -3.56 8.68
C PHE A 105 -11.27 -4.61 9.52
N THR A 106 -11.05 -5.90 9.24
CA THR A 106 -11.61 -7.01 10.03
C THR A 106 -11.16 -6.95 11.48
N TRP A 107 -9.87 -6.74 11.76
CA TRP A 107 -9.35 -6.64 13.11
C TRP A 107 -9.87 -5.41 13.85
N THR A 108 -9.97 -4.27 13.17
CA THR A 108 -10.62 -3.07 13.74
C THR A 108 -12.06 -3.37 14.17
N ALA A 109 -12.83 -4.06 13.34
CA ALA A 109 -14.19 -4.47 13.69
C ALA A 109 -14.23 -5.43 14.91
N VAL A 110 -13.31 -6.40 14.98
CA VAL A 110 -13.17 -7.28 16.15
C VAL A 110 -12.86 -6.48 17.42
N MET A 111 -11.94 -5.52 17.34
CA MET A 111 -11.56 -4.69 18.48
C MET A 111 -12.70 -3.76 18.94
N GLN A 112 -13.46 -3.18 18.00
CA GLN A 112 -14.67 -2.43 18.32
C GLN A 112 -15.73 -3.30 19.01
N LEU A 113 -15.91 -4.55 18.57
CA LEU A 113 -16.82 -5.50 19.23
C LEU A 113 -16.33 -5.90 20.63
N LYS A 114 -15.02 -6.02 20.83
CA LYS A 114 -14.40 -6.23 22.15
C LYS A 114 -14.61 -5.04 23.08
N GLU A 115 -14.44 -3.82 22.59
CA GLU A 115 -14.73 -2.60 23.37
C GLU A 115 -16.21 -2.51 23.80
N GLN A 116 -17.11 -3.01 22.96
CA GLN A 116 -18.54 -3.12 23.26
C GLN A 116 -18.90 -4.30 24.18
N GLY A 117 -17.93 -5.12 24.59
CA GLY A 117 -18.17 -6.33 25.40
C GLY A 117 -18.90 -7.46 24.67
N LYS A 118 -18.98 -7.40 23.32
CA LYS A 118 -19.66 -8.42 22.49
C LYS A 118 -18.75 -9.59 22.14
N LEU A 119 -17.45 -9.35 22.12
CA LEU A 119 -16.42 -10.37 21.92
C LEU A 119 -15.41 -10.31 23.07
N ASP A 120 -14.86 -11.46 23.41
CA ASP A 120 -13.72 -11.61 24.32
C ASP A 120 -12.57 -12.25 23.54
N LEU A 121 -11.39 -11.64 23.63
CA LEU A 121 -10.22 -12.08 22.88
C LEU A 121 -9.65 -13.40 23.39
N ASP A 122 -9.90 -13.75 24.65
CA ASP A 122 -9.30 -14.88 25.34
C ASP A 122 -10.26 -16.07 25.49
N THR A 123 -11.51 -15.89 25.07
CA THR A 123 -12.50 -16.97 24.98
C THR A 123 -12.20 -17.89 23.78
N ASP A 124 -12.47 -19.20 23.93
CA ASP A 124 -12.41 -20.17 22.83
C ASP A 124 -13.32 -19.72 21.68
N VAL A 125 -12.76 -19.58 20.48
CA VAL A 125 -13.49 -19.17 19.27
C VAL A 125 -14.64 -20.11 18.94
N ASN A 126 -14.57 -21.38 19.36
CA ASN A 126 -15.65 -22.33 19.24
C ASN A 126 -16.92 -21.89 20.00
N ASN A 127 -16.84 -20.99 20.97
CA ASN A 127 -18.03 -20.44 21.63
C ASN A 127 -18.82 -19.50 20.70
N TYR A 128 -18.14 -18.84 19.76
CA TYR A 128 -18.75 -17.95 18.77
C TYR A 128 -19.22 -18.70 17.52
N LEU A 129 -18.43 -19.68 17.05
CA LEU A 129 -18.77 -20.46 15.85
C LEU A 129 -19.99 -21.36 16.07
N LYS A 130 -21.05 -21.16 15.26
CA LYS A 130 -22.31 -21.93 15.36
C LYS A 130 -22.47 -23.01 14.28
N SER A 131 -21.89 -22.83 13.10
CA SER A 131 -22.09 -23.74 11.95
C SER A 131 -21.10 -24.90 11.88
N PHE A 132 -19.91 -24.73 12.45
CA PHE A 132 -18.88 -25.74 12.58
C PHE A 132 -18.00 -25.40 13.78
N LYS A 133 -17.09 -26.29 14.14
CA LYS A 133 -16.09 -26.08 15.18
C LYS A 133 -14.70 -26.23 14.59
N ILE A 134 -13.73 -25.52 15.15
CA ILE A 134 -12.32 -25.81 14.96
C ILE A 134 -12.03 -27.17 15.57
N ARG A 135 -11.49 -28.08 14.77
CA ARG A 135 -11.07 -29.42 15.21
C ARG A 135 -10.03 -29.30 16.33
N ASP A 136 -10.19 -30.13 17.35
CA ASP A 136 -9.28 -30.15 18.49
C ASP A 136 -8.13 -31.13 18.25
N SER A 137 -6.99 -30.60 17.82
CA SER A 137 -5.73 -31.36 17.72
C SER A 137 -4.82 -31.15 18.94
N PHE A 138 -5.17 -30.24 19.87
CA PHE A 138 -4.39 -29.95 21.07
C PHE A 138 -5.31 -29.77 22.29
N PRO A 139 -5.67 -30.88 22.96
CA PRO A 139 -6.59 -30.87 24.08
C PRO A 139 -6.20 -29.87 25.18
N GLY A 140 -7.19 -29.12 25.67
CA GLY A 140 -6.99 -28.10 26.71
C GLY A 140 -6.34 -26.80 26.22
N LYS A 141 -6.04 -26.67 24.93
CA LYS A 141 -5.46 -25.45 24.34
C LYS A 141 -6.37 -24.92 23.22
N PRO A 142 -7.46 -24.21 23.55
CA PRO A 142 -8.38 -23.69 22.54
C PRO A 142 -7.73 -22.61 21.68
N VAL A 143 -8.25 -22.44 20.46
CA VAL A 143 -7.93 -21.28 19.62
C VAL A 143 -8.80 -20.11 20.09
N THR A 144 -8.21 -18.93 20.26
CA THR A 144 -8.91 -17.72 20.71
C THR A 144 -8.83 -16.65 19.63
N LEU A 145 -9.65 -15.60 19.75
CA LEU A 145 -9.54 -14.45 18.85
C LEU A 145 -8.16 -13.78 18.95
N ARG A 146 -7.55 -13.72 20.15
CA ARG A 146 -6.18 -13.23 20.31
C ARG A 146 -5.21 -14.00 19.42
N HIS A 147 -5.26 -15.33 19.46
CA HIS A 147 -4.41 -16.17 18.62
C HIS A 147 -4.63 -15.92 17.13
N ILE A 148 -5.88 -15.68 16.70
CA ILE A 148 -6.20 -15.36 15.30
C ILE A 148 -5.61 -14.00 14.91
N LEU A 149 -5.83 -12.97 15.72
CA LEU A 149 -5.35 -11.60 15.47
C LEU A 149 -3.82 -11.52 15.42
N THR A 150 -3.12 -12.34 16.21
CA THR A 150 -1.65 -12.39 16.25
C THR A 150 -1.05 -13.37 15.26
N HIS A 151 -1.84 -14.02 14.40
CA HIS A 151 -1.37 -15.07 13.49
C HIS A 151 -0.66 -16.23 14.23
N THR A 152 -1.13 -16.59 15.43
CA THR A 152 -0.62 -17.72 16.21
C THR A 152 -1.68 -18.80 16.54
N PRO A 153 -2.69 -19.12 15.69
CA PRO A 153 -3.69 -20.14 16.02
C PRO A 153 -3.14 -21.57 15.89
N GLY A 154 -1.97 -21.75 15.27
CA GLY A 154 -1.34 -23.04 15.04
C GLY A 154 -1.83 -23.80 13.81
N PHE A 155 -2.59 -23.14 12.92
CA PHE A 155 -3.00 -23.68 11.63
C PHE A 155 -1.81 -23.87 10.69
N GLU A 156 -1.88 -24.88 9.82
CA GLU A 156 -1.15 -24.85 8.54
C GLU A 156 -1.63 -23.66 7.69
N ASP A 157 -0.79 -23.21 6.77
CA ASP A 157 -1.20 -22.20 5.77
C ASP A 157 -1.70 -22.89 4.50
N GLY A 158 -2.65 -22.25 3.83
CA GLY A 158 -3.27 -22.79 2.63
C GLY A 158 -4.13 -21.76 1.92
N GLY A 159 -4.52 -22.10 0.69
CA GLY A 159 -5.40 -21.25 -0.12
C GLY A 159 -6.52 -21.99 -0.82
N LEU A 160 -6.63 -23.30 -0.61
CA LEU A 160 -7.54 -24.16 -1.35
C LEU A 160 -9.00 -23.87 -0.98
N GLY A 161 -9.76 -23.35 -1.94
CA GLY A 161 -11.21 -23.19 -1.82
C GLY A 161 -11.69 -22.00 -0.99
N TYR A 162 -10.79 -21.20 -0.42
CA TYR A 162 -11.16 -19.99 0.35
C TYR A 162 -10.28 -18.76 0.10
N LEU A 163 -9.16 -18.87 -0.62
CA LEU A 163 -8.26 -17.73 -0.86
C LEU A 163 -8.32 -17.20 -2.31
N ILE A 164 -7.99 -18.04 -3.29
CA ILE A 164 -8.01 -17.67 -4.72
C ILE A 164 -8.93 -18.64 -5.45
N ILE A 165 -10.01 -18.10 -6.01
CA ILE A 165 -10.98 -18.84 -6.81
C ILE A 165 -10.99 -18.21 -8.21
N THR A 166 -10.57 -18.98 -9.20
CA THR A 166 -10.51 -18.54 -10.61
C THR A 166 -11.74 -18.96 -11.41
N ASP A 167 -12.52 -19.91 -10.90
CA ASP A 167 -13.79 -20.36 -11.47
C ASP A 167 -14.92 -20.15 -10.45
N ILE A 168 -15.81 -19.21 -10.74
CA ILE A 168 -16.91 -18.84 -9.86
C ILE A 168 -17.87 -20.01 -9.57
N ASN A 169 -17.97 -20.99 -10.48
CA ASN A 169 -18.83 -22.16 -10.29
C ASN A 169 -18.30 -23.10 -9.20
N ARG A 170 -17.03 -22.94 -8.80
CA ARG A 170 -16.41 -23.68 -7.71
C ARG A 170 -16.44 -22.91 -6.39
N ALA A 171 -16.97 -21.68 -6.38
CA ALA A 171 -17.07 -20.88 -5.16
C ALA A 171 -18.10 -21.49 -4.22
N LEU A 172 -17.70 -21.69 -2.97
CA LEU A 172 -18.61 -22.09 -1.90
C LEU A 172 -18.97 -20.86 -1.06
N PRO A 173 -20.17 -20.83 -0.44
CA PRO A 173 -20.46 -19.87 0.61
C PRO A 173 -19.38 -19.96 1.70
N LEU A 174 -18.96 -18.81 2.25
CA LEU A 174 -17.83 -18.72 3.19
C LEU A 174 -17.92 -19.78 4.30
N LYS A 175 -19.08 -19.91 4.95
CA LYS A 175 -19.30 -20.91 6.01
C LYS A 175 -19.00 -22.36 5.58
N GLU A 176 -19.34 -22.71 4.34
CA GLU A 176 -19.13 -24.07 3.80
C GLU A 176 -17.67 -24.25 3.41
N ALA A 177 -17.04 -23.23 2.83
CA ALA A 177 -15.61 -23.23 2.54
C ALA A 177 -14.78 -23.41 3.82
N MET A 178 -15.09 -22.64 4.86
CA MET A 178 -14.36 -22.68 6.14
C MET A 178 -14.52 -24.02 6.87
N LYS A 179 -15.68 -24.66 6.75
CA LYS A 179 -15.92 -26.01 7.29
C LYS A 179 -15.21 -27.09 6.48
N LYS A 180 -15.30 -27.03 5.15
CA LYS A 180 -14.78 -28.06 4.23
C LYS A 180 -13.26 -28.06 4.16
N TYR A 181 -12.65 -26.88 4.12
CA TYR A 181 -11.22 -26.69 3.89
C TYR A 181 -10.50 -26.23 5.15
N GLN A 182 -10.98 -26.67 6.32
CA GLN A 182 -10.34 -26.33 7.59
C GLN A 182 -8.91 -26.87 7.64
N PRO A 183 -7.89 -26.01 7.79
CA PRO A 183 -6.51 -26.44 7.94
C PRO A 183 -6.33 -27.26 9.22
N GLU A 184 -5.38 -28.19 9.18
CA GLU A 184 -4.93 -28.85 10.40
C GLU A 184 -4.27 -27.86 11.37
N ARG A 185 -4.42 -28.13 12.67
CA ARG A 185 -3.62 -27.48 13.71
C ARG A 185 -2.37 -28.31 13.91
N ILE A 186 -1.23 -27.79 13.45
CA ILE A 186 0.08 -28.46 13.53
C ILE A 186 0.96 -27.92 14.67
N ASN A 187 0.58 -26.80 15.29
CA ASN A 187 1.25 -26.21 16.44
C ASN A 187 0.26 -25.88 17.57
N PRO A 188 0.69 -25.92 18.85
CA PRO A 188 -0.11 -25.37 19.93
C PRO A 188 -0.37 -23.87 19.69
N PRO A 189 -1.59 -23.36 19.95
CA PRO A 189 -1.89 -21.93 19.82
C PRO A 189 -0.99 -21.07 20.71
N GLY A 190 -0.61 -19.90 20.22
CA GLY A 190 0.23 -18.92 20.91
C GLY A 190 1.74 -19.22 20.88
N VAL A 191 2.17 -20.37 20.35
CA VAL A 191 3.58 -20.78 20.37
C VAL A 191 4.36 -20.30 19.14
N GLN A 192 3.76 -20.40 17.95
CA GLN A 192 4.40 -20.04 16.69
C GLN A 192 3.52 -19.11 15.88
N THR A 193 4.15 -18.12 15.25
CA THR A 193 3.49 -17.25 14.28
C THR A 193 3.52 -17.90 12.90
N ALA A 194 2.35 -18.05 12.30
CA ALA A 194 2.16 -18.45 10.92
C ALA A 194 1.06 -17.58 10.31
N TYR A 195 1.39 -16.89 9.23
CA TYR A 195 0.41 -16.10 8.50
C TYR A 195 -0.78 -16.97 8.09
N SER A 196 -2.00 -16.47 8.26
CA SER A 196 -3.19 -17.30 8.08
C SER A 196 -4.34 -16.48 7.53
N ASN A 197 -4.68 -16.74 6.27
CA ASN A 197 -5.90 -16.22 5.67
C ASN A 197 -7.14 -16.94 6.21
N TYR A 198 -7.04 -18.24 6.48
CA TYR A 198 -8.09 -19.00 7.12
C TYR A 198 -8.45 -18.39 8.47
N GLY A 199 -7.44 -18.10 9.31
CA GLY A 199 -7.65 -17.45 10.61
C GLY A 199 -8.43 -16.14 10.49
N THR A 200 -8.06 -15.26 9.54
CA THR A 200 -8.78 -13.98 9.36
C THR A 200 -10.18 -14.13 8.76
N ALA A 201 -10.47 -15.24 8.09
CA ALA A 201 -11.77 -15.51 7.48
C ALA A 201 -12.79 -16.17 8.45
N LEU A 202 -12.33 -16.66 9.60
CA LEU A 202 -13.17 -17.21 10.68
C LEU A 202 -14.00 -16.13 11.38
#